data_AF-A0ABD0RIR5-F1
#
_entry.id   AF-A0ABD0RIR5-F1
#
_cell.length_a   1.000
_cell.length_b   1.000
_cell.length_c   1.000
_cell.angle_alpha   90.00
_cell.angle_beta   90.00
_cell.angle_gamma   90.00
#
_symmetry.space_group_name_H-M   'P 1'
#
loop_
_entity.id
_entity.type
_entity.pdbx_description
1 polymer ?
#
loop_
_entity_poly.entity_id
_entity_poly.type
_entity_poly.pdbx_seq_one_letter_code
_entity_poly.pdbx_strand_id
1 'polypeptide(L)' 'IVGHTEPYTKLCCKGFCIDILKKLSRNIKFSYDLYLVTNGKHGKLVRGIWNGMIGE' A
#
# COMPACT_ATOMS: atom_id res chain seq x y z
N ILE A 1 -20.61 -7.67 -20.57
CA ILE A 1 -20.46 -6.43 -19.78
C ILE A 1 -20.86 -6.77 -18.36
N VAL A 2 -19.92 -7.14 -17.51
CA VAL A 2 -20.18 -7.35 -16.07
C VAL A 2 -19.05 -6.65 -15.34
N GLY A 3 -19.28 -5.38 -15.01
CA GLY A 3 -18.42 -4.65 -14.09
C GLY A 3 -18.78 -5.09 -12.68
N HIS A 4 -17.93 -5.92 -12.07
CA HIS A 4 -18.00 -6.19 -10.65
C HIS A 4 -17.51 -4.94 -9.90
N THR A 5 -18.43 -4.23 -9.26
CA THR A 5 -18.13 -3.15 -8.29
C THR A 5 -18.16 -3.71 -6.86
N GLU A 6 -17.10 -3.42 -6.07
CA GLU A 6 -17.04 -3.03 -4.63
C GLU A 6 -15.87 -3.71 -3.84
N PRO A 7 -15.16 -3.08 -2.85
CA PRO A 7 -15.26 -1.73 -2.31
C PRO A 7 -13.88 -1.06 -2.04
N TYR A 8 -12.94 -1.02 -2.99
CA TYR A 8 -11.73 -0.21 -2.76
C TYR A 8 -12.10 1.26 -2.89
N THR A 9 -12.28 1.92 -1.74
CA THR A 9 -12.44 3.36 -1.69
C THR A 9 -11.15 3.98 -2.21
N LYS A 10 -11.22 4.66 -3.36
CA LYS A 10 -10.08 5.39 -3.90
C LYS A 10 -9.84 6.61 -3.03
N LEU A 11 -8.81 6.53 -2.20
CA LEU A 11 -8.39 7.62 -1.33
C LEU A 11 -7.19 8.36 -1.93
N CYS A 12 -7.10 9.65 -1.67
CA CYS A 12 -5.91 10.44 -2.00
C CYS A 12 -4.90 10.35 -0.85
N CYS A 13 -3.77 9.66 -1.05
CA CYS A 13 -2.68 9.63 -0.10
C CYS A 13 -1.73 10.83 -0.32
N LYS A 14 -1.42 11.57 0.75
CA LYS A 14 -0.47 12.69 0.76
C LYS A 14 0.43 12.59 1.99
N GLY A 15 1.68 13.01 1.85
CA GLY A 15 2.63 13.12 2.95
C GLY A 15 4.06 13.02 2.45
N PHE A 16 5.01 13.24 3.36
CA PHE A 16 6.44 13.23 3.04
C PHE A 16 6.89 11.95 2.31
N CYS A 17 6.47 10.77 2.80
CA CYS A 17 6.82 9.50 2.18
C CYS A 17 6.23 9.33 0.77
N ILE A 18 5.04 9.89 0.51
CA ILE A 18 4.40 9.85 -0.81
C ILE A 18 5.17 10.73 -1.81
N ASP A 19 5.66 11.89 -1.36
CA ASP A 19 6.45 12.79 -2.21
C ASP A 19 7.81 12.16 -2.57
N ILE A 20 8.45 11.48 -1.62
CA ILE A 20 9.66 10.69 -1.87
C ILE A 20 9.36 9.57 -2.88
N LEU A 21 8.31 8.78 -2.67
CA LEU A 21 7.94 7.69 -3.57
C LEU A 21 7.72 8.19 -5.01
N LYS A 22 7.01 9.32 -5.16
CA LYS A 22 6.80 9.96 -6.48
C LYS A 22 8.13 10.42 -7.10
N LYS A 23 9.05 10.99 -6.32
CA LYS A 23 10.36 11.42 -6.82
C LYS A 23 11.19 10.23 -7.30
N LEU A 24 11.23 9.15 -6.51
CA LEU A 24 11.93 7.91 -6.86
C LEU A 24 11.36 7.29 -8.14
N SER A 25 10.03 7.16 -8.24
CA SER A 25 9.35 6.65 -9.42
C SER A 25 9.73 7.43 -10.69
N ARG A 26 9.78 8.77 -10.63
CA ARG A 26 10.19 9.61 -11.77
C ARG A 26 11.66 9.49 -12.13
N ASN A 27 12.54 9.31 -11.15
CA ASN A 27 13.98 9.24 -11.37
C ASN A 27 14.41 7.86 -11.88
N ILE A 28 13.87 6.79 -11.28
CA ILE A 28 14.23 5.39 -11.58
C ILE A 28 13.35 4.79 -12.69
N LYS A 29 12.23 5.45 -13.03
CA LYS A 29 11.27 5.06 -14.09
C LYS A 29 10.54 3.75 -13.79
N PHE A 30 9.94 3.65 -12.60
CA PHE A 30 9.05 2.53 -12.24
C PHE A 30 7.61 3.01 -11.95
N SER A 31 6.64 2.14 -12.22
CA SER A 31 5.25 2.26 -11.78
C SER A 31 5.01 1.49 -10.49
N TYR A 32 4.03 1.91 -9.70
CA TYR A 32 3.65 1.26 -8.46
C TYR A 32 2.13 1.36 -8.26
N ASP A 33 1.58 0.37 -7.58
CA ASP A 33 0.25 0.44 -7.00
C ASP A 33 0.38 0.69 -5.49
N LEU A 34 -0.49 1.54 -4.95
CA LEU A 34 -0.45 1.97 -3.55
C LEU A 34 -1.73 1.54 -2.83
N TYR A 35 -1.56 0.79 -1.75
CA TYR A 35 -2.66 0.31 -0.90
C TYR A 35 -2.36 0.57 0.57
N LEU A 36 -3.41 0.69 1.39
CA LEU A 36 -3.29 0.70 2.84
C LEU A 36 -3.32 -0.74 3.34
N VAL A 37 -2.46 -1.02 4.32
CA VAL A 37 -2.39 -2.32 4.98
C VAL A 37 -3.76 -2.68 5.54
N THR A 38 -4.22 -3.89 5.26
CA THR A 38 -5.62 -4.30 5.48
C THR A 38 -6.01 -4.21 6.96
N ASN A 39 -5.09 -4.54 7.87
CA ASN A 39 -5.33 -4.48 9.31
C ASN A 39 -4.84 -3.18 9.99
N GLY A 40 -4.27 -2.24 9.23
CA GLY A 40 -3.76 -0.96 9.73
C GLY A 40 -2.58 -1.06 10.70
N LYS A 41 -1.90 -2.21 10.81
CA LYS A 41 -0.79 -2.44 11.75
C LYS A 41 0.54 -2.61 11.02
N HIS A 42 1.61 -2.10 11.61
CA HIS A 42 2.97 -2.26 11.09
C HIS A 42 3.40 -3.73 11.03
N GLY A 43 3.12 -4.50 12.09
CA GLY A 43 3.35 -5.94 12.11
C GLY A 43 3.92 -6.45 13.42
N LYS A 44 3.72 -7.74 13.66
CA LYS A 44 4.17 -8.46 14.85
C LYS A 44 4.39 -9.93 14.51
N LEU A 45 5.38 -10.56 15.15
CA LEU A 45 5.58 -12.00 15.09
C LEU A 45 4.58 -12.71 15.99
N VAL A 46 3.69 -13.50 15.40
CA VAL A 46 2.68 -14.30 16.11
C VAL A 46 2.83 -15.75 15.65
N ARG A 47 3.16 -16.63 16.60
CA ARG A 47 3.34 -18.08 16.34
C ARG A 47 4.33 -18.36 15.20
N GLY A 48 5.42 -17.59 15.15
CA GLY A 48 6.46 -17.74 14.13
C GLY A 48 6.14 -17.11 12.77
N ILE A 49 4.99 -16.46 12.61
CA ILE A 49 4.57 -15.82 11.37
C ILE A 49 4.40 -14.31 11.59
N TRP A 50 4.92 -13.50 10.68
CA TRP A 50 4.72 -12.05 10.69
C TRP A 50 3.32 -11.69 10.16
N ASN A 51 2.68 -10.71 10.78
CA ASN A 51 1.43 -10.12 10.32
C ASN A 51 1.58 -8.62 10.00
N GLY A 52 0.49 -7.98 9.56
CA GLY A 52 0.49 -6.54 9.24
C GLY A 52 1.31 -6.23 8.02
N MET A 53 1.83 -4.99 7.91
CA MET A 53 2.62 -4.52 6.77
C MET A 53 3.80 -5.44 6.43
N ILE A 54 4.41 -6.10 7.43
CA ILE A 54 5.56 -7.00 7.21
C ILE A 54 5.13 -8.34 6.62
N GLY A 55 3.92 -8.81 6.94
CA GLY A 55 3.39 -10.10 6.49
C GLY A 55 2.49 -10.03 5.27
N GLU A 56 2.15 -8.82 4.81
CA GLU A 56 1.47 -8.54 3.53
C GLU A 56 2.52 -8.32 2.43
#